data_AF-A0A0C2MFN8-F1
#
_entry.id   AF-A0A0C2MFN8-F1
#
_cell.length_a   1.000
_cell.length_b   1.000
_cell.length_c   1.000
_cell.angle_alpha   90.00
_cell.angle_beta   90.00
_cell.angle_gamma   90.00
#
_symmetry.space_group_name_H-M   'P 1'
#
loop_
_entity.id
_entity.type
_entity.pdbx_description
1 polymer ?
#
loop_
_entity_poly.entity_id
_entity_poly.type
_entity_poly.pdbx_seq_one_letter_code
_entity_poly.pdbx_strand_id
1 'polypeptide(L)'
;MSGVKEQKVSQTSEPENEKSVDQSIDGTIVPELAAQLASIGITIVSKPSEEEFEKAKLFLIRKFRITRYGRHIIMTYEPYLRCLMRKESNDWIHHLKFCNMFYRYVIQMLCHYYYIGYKLHTDQKEITVFYSPHQQLRKSVSEMLQDVLEIEYERAKEYYLEMPPEVINH
;
A
#
# COMPACT_ATOMS: atom_id res chain seq x y z
N MET A 1 51.14 47.23 -7.60
CA MET A 1 52.18 46.19 -7.54
C MET A 1 51.83 45.23 -6.43
N SER A 2 52.08 43.94 -6.66
CA SER A 2 51.93 42.81 -5.70
C SER A 2 50.48 42.36 -5.46
N GLY A 3 50.12 41.08 -5.60
CA GLY A 3 50.85 39.90 -6.01
C GLY A 3 49.84 38.76 -6.13
N VAL A 4 49.83 38.12 -7.30
CA VAL A 4 49.05 36.91 -7.58
C VAL A 4 49.65 35.76 -6.78
N LYS A 5 48.83 35.05 -5.99
CA LYS A 5 49.21 33.74 -5.43
C LYS A 5 48.34 32.68 -6.06
N GLU A 6 48.96 31.94 -6.97
CA GLU A 6 48.45 30.71 -7.56
C GLU A 6 48.25 29.67 -6.45
N GLN A 7 47.04 29.09 -6.40
CA GLN A 7 46.74 28.00 -5.49
C GLN A 7 46.73 26.70 -6.29
N LYS A 8 47.60 25.81 -5.84
CA LYS A 8 48.05 24.56 -6.44
C LYS A 8 46.91 23.52 -6.44
N VAL A 9 46.64 22.98 -7.62
CA VAL A 9 45.74 21.84 -7.86
C VAL A 9 46.34 20.59 -7.20
N SER A 10 45.60 19.98 -6.28
CA SER A 10 45.89 18.63 -5.78
C SER A 10 44.96 17.64 -6.48
N GLN A 11 45.58 16.76 -7.28
CA GLN A 11 44.94 15.59 -7.86
C GLN A 11 44.54 14.62 -6.76
N THR A 12 43.24 14.37 -6.63
CA THR A 12 42.69 13.32 -5.77
C THR A 12 42.59 12.04 -6.61
N SER A 13 43.29 11.02 -6.16
CA SER A 13 43.30 9.66 -6.69
C SER A 13 41.90 9.04 -6.67
N GLU A 14 41.51 8.44 -7.79
CA GLU A 14 40.32 7.61 -7.94
C GLU A 14 40.40 6.37 -7.02
N PRO A 15 39.37 6.08 -6.21
CA PRO A 15 39.24 4.76 -5.60
C PRO A 15 38.70 3.76 -6.62
N GLU A 16 39.48 2.70 -6.78
CA GLU A 16 39.18 1.52 -7.57
C GLU A 16 37.89 0.82 -7.07
N ASN A 17 36.95 0.65 -7.99
CA ASN A 17 36.28 -0.62 -8.26
C ASN A 17 35.65 -1.36 -7.06
N GLU A 18 34.61 -0.76 -6.46
CA GLU A 18 33.64 -1.52 -5.68
C GLU A 18 32.75 -2.33 -6.64
N LYS A 19 33.04 -3.63 -6.75
CA LYS A 19 32.09 -4.62 -7.26
C LYS A 19 30.82 -4.54 -6.43
N SER A 20 29.80 -3.87 -6.96
CA SER A 20 28.43 -3.93 -6.48
C SER A 20 27.96 -5.37 -6.59
N VAL A 21 28.06 -6.09 -5.48
CA VAL A 21 27.40 -7.38 -5.30
C VAL A 21 25.91 -7.07 -5.25
N ASP A 22 25.24 -7.25 -6.38
CA ASP A 22 23.79 -7.32 -6.50
C ASP A 22 23.30 -8.57 -5.74
N GLN A 23 23.37 -8.51 -4.41
CA GLN A 23 22.61 -9.39 -3.55
C GLN A 23 21.19 -8.82 -3.55
N SER A 24 20.43 -9.19 -4.59
CA SER A 24 18.98 -9.28 -4.50
C SER A 24 18.68 -10.25 -3.35
N ILE A 25 18.61 -9.72 -2.12
CA ILE A 25 18.07 -10.41 -0.97
C ILE A 25 16.59 -10.55 -1.28
N ASP A 26 16.26 -11.62 -2.01
CA ASP A 26 14.89 -12.02 -2.22
C ASP A 26 14.31 -12.23 -0.82
N GLY A 27 13.42 -11.32 -0.40
CA GLY A 27 12.95 -11.11 0.98
C GLY A 27 12.08 -12.24 1.51
N THR A 28 12.45 -13.47 1.18
CA THR A 28 11.86 -14.70 1.69
C THR A 28 12.30 -14.81 3.15
N ILE A 29 11.42 -14.36 4.04
CA ILE A 29 11.52 -14.66 5.47
C ILE A 29 11.72 -16.16 5.59
N VAL A 30 12.82 -16.56 6.24
CA VAL A 30 13.14 -17.97 6.47
C VAL A 30 11.90 -18.62 7.12
N PRO A 31 11.35 -19.71 6.56
CA PRO A 31 10.12 -20.33 7.05
C PRO A 31 10.12 -20.60 8.56
N GLU A 32 11.31 -20.83 9.12
CA GLU A 32 11.56 -21.00 10.54
C GLU A 32 11.23 -19.74 11.37
N LEU A 33 11.60 -18.55 10.91
CA LEU A 33 11.27 -17.29 11.58
C LEU A 33 9.76 -16.99 11.49
N ALA A 34 9.13 -17.32 10.36
CA ALA A 34 7.68 -17.23 10.22
C ALA A 34 6.94 -18.16 11.20
N ALA A 35 7.42 -19.40 11.38
CA ALA A 35 6.87 -20.35 12.33
C ALA A 35 7.06 -19.90 13.79
N GLN A 36 8.24 -19.36 14.13
CA GLN A 36 8.50 -18.80 15.46
C GLN A 36 7.56 -17.62 15.77
N LEU A 37 7.39 -16.70 14.83
CA LEU A 37 6.49 -15.55 15.00
C LEU A 37 5.01 -15.99 15.06
N ALA A 38 4.60 -16.98 14.27
CA ALA A 38 3.26 -17.57 14.35
C ALA A 38 2.98 -18.18 15.73
N SER A 39 3.97 -18.82 16.37
CA SER A 39 3.81 -19.43 17.70
C SER A 39 3.54 -18.43 18.82
N ILE A 40 3.98 -17.17 18.67
CA ILE A 40 3.65 -16.07 19.60
C ILE A 40 2.44 -15.24 19.14
N GLY A 41 1.62 -15.84 18.25
CA GLY A 41 0.40 -15.25 17.69
C GLY A 41 0.66 -14.07 16.75
N ILE A 42 1.90 -13.85 16.30
CA ILE A 42 2.20 -12.89 15.24
C ILE A 42 1.97 -13.60 13.92
N THR A 43 0.81 -13.35 13.30
CA THR A 43 0.63 -13.69 11.89
C THR A 43 1.48 -12.72 11.08
N ILE A 44 2.67 -13.15 10.67
CA ILE A 44 3.33 -12.46 9.57
C ILE A 44 2.51 -12.81 8.34
N VAL A 45 1.71 -11.86 7.90
CA VAL A 45 1.10 -11.98 6.58
C VAL A 45 2.27 -11.86 5.62
N SER A 46 2.72 -13.00 5.10
CA SER A 46 3.52 -13.07 3.87
C SER A 46 2.88 -12.17 2.83
N LYS A 47 3.68 -11.63 1.89
CA LYS A 47 3.16 -10.86 0.75
C LYS A 47 1.84 -11.49 0.28
N PRO A 48 0.67 -10.81 0.42
CA PRO A 48 -0.60 -11.41 0.10
C PRO A 48 -0.56 -11.99 -1.31
N SER A 49 -1.19 -13.16 -1.47
CA SER A 49 -1.34 -13.75 -2.80
C SER A 49 -2.04 -12.77 -3.74
N GLU A 50 -1.77 -12.89 -5.04
CA GLU A 50 -2.43 -12.03 -6.03
C GLU A 50 -3.96 -12.11 -5.92
N GLU A 51 -4.48 -13.30 -5.58
CA GLU A 51 -5.89 -13.52 -5.32
C GLU A 51 -6.41 -12.73 -4.10
N GLU A 52 -5.67 -12.71 -2.99
CA GLU A 52 -6.04 -11.93 -1.81
C GLU A 52 -5.97 -10.42 -2.07
N PHE A 53 -4.97 -9.99 -2.84
CA PHE A 53 -4.84 -8.60 -3.27
C PHE A 53 -6.04 -8.16 -4.09
N GLU A 54 -6.43 -8.91 -5.12
CA GLU A 54 -7.58 -8.57 -5.97
C GLU A 54 -8.90 -8.65 -5.19
N LYS A 55 -9.06 -9.63 -4.29
CA LYS A 55 -10.21 -9.68 -3.37
C LYS A 55 -10.30 -8.43 -2.49
N ALA A 56 -9.18 -7.99 -1.92
CA ALA A 56 -9.13 -6.81 -1.08
C ALA A 56 -9.48 -5.55 -1.88
N LYS A 57 -8.91 -5.39 -3.07
CA LYS A 57 -9.19 -4.29 -3.99
C LYS A 57 -10.68 -4.20 -4.34
N LEU A 58 -11.28 -5.29 -4.81
CA LEU A 58 -12.71 -5.34 -5.15
C LEU A 58 -13.60 -5.04 -3.95
N PHE A 59 -13.25 -5.60 -2.78
CA PHE A 59 -13.97 -5.33 -1.54
C PHE A 59 -13.95 -3.84 -1.18
N LEU A 60 -12.78 -3.22 -1.19
CA LEU A 60 -12.61 -1.81 -0.81
C LEU A 60 -13.36 -0.88 -1.76
N ILE A 61 -13.23 -1.08 -3.08
CA ILE A 61 -13.97 -0.31 -4.09
C ILE A 61 -15.48 -0.43 -3.85
N ARG A 62 -15.97 -1.66 -3.68
CA ARG A 62 -17.40 -1.92 -3.43
C ARG A 62 -17.88 -1.22 -2.15
N LYS A 63 -17.14 -1.30 -1.06
CA LYS A 63 -17.53 -0.67 0.21
C LYS A 63 -17.46 0.85 0.15
N PHE A 64 -16.46 1.41 -0.52
CA PHE A 64 -16.31 2.84 -0.73
C PHE A 64 -17.46 3.40 -1.58
N ARG A 65 -17.83 2.70 -2.66
CA ARG A 65 -18.93 3.09 -3.54
C ARG A 65 -20.29 3.00 -2.84
N ILE A 66 -20.61 1.84 -2.26
CA ILE A 66 -21.99 1.51 -1.86
C ILE A 66 -22.32 1.95 -0.43
N THR A 67 -21.38 1.86 0.51
CA THR A 67 -21.71 1.99 1.94
C THR A 67 -21.11 3.26 2.54
N ARG A 68 -21.95 4.16 3.07
CA ARG A 68 -21.49 5.38 3.77
C ARG A 68 -20.55 5.03 4.92
N TYR A 69 -20.88 4.00 5.69
CA TYR A 69 -20.08 3.56 6.83
C TYR A 69 -18.72 2.98 6.41
N GLY A 70 -18.68 2.11 5.39
CA GLY A 70 -17.42 1.60 4.84
C GLY A 70 -16.54 2.70 4.26
N ARG A 71 -17.13 3.63 3.51
CA ARG A 71 -16.44 4.82 2.99
C ARG A 71 -15.81 5.64 4.11
N HIS A 72 -16.55 5.91 5.18
CA HIS A 72 -16.04 6.65 6.34
C HIS A 72 -14.81 5.98 6.97
N ILE A 73 -14.85 4.65 7.16
CA ILE A 73 -13.71 3.90 7.71
C ILE A 73 -12.51 4.01 6.77
N ILE A 74 -12.71 3.79 5.47
CA ILE A 74 -11.62 3.87 4.47
C ILE A 74 -11.01 5.26 4.47
N MET A 75 -11.82 6.32 4.39
CA MET A 75 -11.34 7.71 4.42
C MET A 75 -10.63 8.10 5.72
N THR A 76 -10.84 7.37 6.81
CA THR A 76 -10.16 7.62 8.08
C THR A 76 -8.80 6.91 8.14
N TYR A 77 -8.76 5.61 7.83
CA TYR A 77 -7.56 4.80 8.02
C TYR A 77 -6.63 4.78 6.82
N GLU A 78 -7.13 4.90 5.59
CA GLU A 78 -6.27 4.89 4.39
C GLU A 78 -5.25 6.04 4.40
N PRO A 79 -5.64 7.32 4.63
CA PRO A 79 -4.67 8.40 4.67
C PRO A 79 -3.62 8.21 5.77
N TYR A 80 -4.03 7.65 6.91
CA TYR A 80 -3.14 7.34 8.02
C TYR A 80 -2.10 6.27 7.63
N LEU A 81 -2.54 5.13 7.08
CA LEU A 81 -1.64 4.06 6.63
C LEU A 81 -0.69 4.55 5.53
N ARG A 82 -1.19 5.35 4.57
CA ARG A 82 -0.36 5.97 3.53
C ARG A 82 0.65 6.95 4.11
N CYS A 83 0.29 7.69 5.15
CA CYS A 83 1.21 8.58 5.85
C CYS A 83 2.32 7.79 6.53
N LEU A 84 2.02 6.65 7.16
CA LEU A 84 3.04 5.77 7.75
C LEU A 84 4.03 5.30 6.68
N MET A 85 3.54 4.78 5.55
CA MET A 85 4.41 4.28 4.47
C MET A 85 5.30 5.36 3.84
N ARG A 86 4.89 6.63 3.90
CA ARG A 86 5.70 7.76 3.41
C ARG A 86 6.73 8.25 4.41
N LYS A 87 6.59 7.93 5.69
CA LYS A 87 7.54 8.34 6.72
C LYS A 87 8.74 7.41 6.68
N GLU A 88 9.93 7.98 6.47
CA GLU A 88 11.22 7.33 6.68
C GLU A 88 11.54 7.18 8.19
N SER A 89 10.53 6.86 9.01
CA SER A 89 10.73 6.59 10.42
C SER A 89 11.26 5.17 10.63
N ASN A 90 12.05 4.99 11.69
CA ASN A 90 12.45 3.68 12.18
C ASN A 90 11.33 2.97 12.94
N ASP A 91 10.23 3.68 13.26
CA ASP A 91 9.07 3.12 13.95
C ASP A 91 8.14 2.40 12.97
N TRP A 92 8.46 1.14 12.68
CA TRP A 92 7.72 0.32 11.71
C TRP A 92 6.45 -0.33 12.28
N ILE A 93 6.17 -0.13 13.57
CA ILE A 93 5.09 -0.78 14.30
C ILE A 93 4.10 0.28 14.79
N HIS A 94 2.83 0.14 14.44
CA HIS A 94 1.77 1.05 14.88
C HIS A 94 0.55 0.31 15.39
N HIS A 95 -0.07 0.86 16.43
CA HIS A 95 -1.22 0.27 17.10
C HIS A 95 -2.49 1.03 16.75
N LEU A 96 -3.48 0.34 16.18
CA LEU A 96 -4.75 0.92 15.77
C LEU A 96 -5.90 0.29 16.53
N LYS A 97 -6.70 1.12 17.19
CA LYS A 97 -7.94 0.68 17.84
C LYS A 97 -9.10 0.71 16.85
N PHE A 98 -10.03 -0.21 17.01
CA PHE A 98 -11.25 -0.28 16.23
C PHE A 98 -12.50 -0.44 17.11
N CYS A 99 -13.63 0.08 16.65
CA CYS A 99 -14.87 0.04 17.43
C CYS A 99 -15.57 -1.32 17.38
N ASN A 100 -15.52 -2.00 16.21
CA ASN A 100 -16.24 -3.24 15.98
C ASN A 100 -15.57 -4.14 14.92
N MET A 101 -16.14 -5.33 14.73
CA MET A 101 -15.62 -6.35 13.82
C MET A 101 -15.61 -5.90 12.35
N PHE A 102 -16.55 -5.03 11.96
CA PHE A 102 -16.57 -4.49 10.60
C PHE A 102 -15.43 -3.50 10.36
N TYR A 103 -15.12 -2.62 11.33
CA TYR A 103 -13.92 -1.77 11.28
C TYR A 103 -12.67 -2.63 11.10
N ARG A 104 -12.52 -3.66 11.96
CA ARG A 104 -11.40 -4.59 11.88
C ARG A 104 -11.24 -5.16 10.48
N TYR A 105 -12.33 -5.67 9.90
CA TYR A 105 -12.28 -6.28 8.57
C TYR A 105 -11.92 -5.29 7.46
N VAL A 106 -12.45 -4.06 7.50
CA VAL A 106 -12.07 -3.01 6.53
C VAL A 106 -10.59 -2.66 6.65
N ILE A 107 -10.05 -2.54 7.88
CA ILE A 107 -8.63 -2.25 8.09
C ILE A 107 -7.77 -3.41 7.58
N GLN A 108 -8.17 -4.67 7.80
CA GLN A 108 -7.46 -5.84 7.25
C GLN A 108 -7.41 -5.80 5.72
N MET A 109 -8.51 -5.44 5.06
CA MET A 109 -8.55 -5.33 3.60
C MET A 109 -7.67 -4.18 3.09
N LEU A 110 -7.60 -3.06 3.81
CA LEU A 110 -6.62 -2.01 3.53
C LEU A 110 -5.19 -2.53 3.66
N CYS A 111 -4.90 -3.30 4.71
CA CYS A 111 -3.58 -3.88 4.92
C CYS A 111 -3.20 -4.83 3.77
N HIS A 112 -4.10 -5.73 3.35
CA HIS A 112 -3.87 -6.61 2.20
C HIS A 112 -3.61 -5.83 0.91
N TYR A 113 -4.42 -4.82 0.63
CA TYR A 113 -4.26 -4.01 -0.58
C TYR A 113 -2.93 -3.25 -0.62
N TYR A 114 -2.49 -2.71 0.52
CA TYR A 114 -1.24 -1.98 0.64
C TYR A 114 -0.02 -2.86 0.99
N TYR A 115 -0.19 -4.18 1.04
CA TYR A 115 0.86 -5.14 1.46
C TYR A 115 1.40 -4.87 2.87
N ILE A 116 0.62 -4.23 3.74
CA ILE A 116 0.98 -3.95 5.13
C ILE A 116 0.74 -5.21 5.96
N GLY A 117 1.76 -5.65 6.71
CA GLY A 117 1.62 -6.75 7.65
C GLY A 117 0.77 -6.34 8.85
N TYR A 118 0.05 -7.28 9.46
CA TYR A 118 -0.72 -6.95 10.67
C TYR A 118 -0.91 -8.14 11.61
N LYS A 119 -1.07 -7.84 12.89
CA LYS A 119 -1.46 -8.76 13.95
C LYS A 119 -2.76 -8.28 14.59
N LEU A 120 -3.72 -9.20 14.73
CA LEU A 120 -4.98 -8.92 15.41
C LEU A 120 -4.87 -9.22 16.90
N HIS A 121 -5.32 -8.29 17.72
CA HIS A 121 -5.53 -8.46 19.15
C HIS A 121 -7.03 -8.41 19.42
N THR A 122 -7.70 -9.57 19.30
CA THR A 122 -9.16 -9.67 19.37
C THR A 122 -9.71 -9.13 20.68
N ASP A 123 -9.02 -9.41 21.78
CA ASP A 123 -9.48 -9.08 23.13
C ASP A 123 -9.37 -7.57 23.42
N GLN A 124 -8.45 -6.90 22.74
CA GLN A 124 -8.14 -5.48 22.93
C GLN A 124 -8.83 -4.57 21.90
N LYS A 125 -9.59 -5.14 20.95
CA LYS A 125 -10.13 -4.43 19.78
C LYS A 125 -9.06 -3.60 19.07
N GLU A 126 -7.90 -4.22 18.89
CA GLU A 126 -6.70 -3.56 18.38
C GLU A 126 -6.07 -4.37 17.25
N ILE A 127 -5.48 -3.66 16.29
CA ILE A 127 -4.68 -4.21 15.22
C ILE A 127 -3.32 -3.53 15.23
N THR A 128 -2.27 -4.33 15.34
CA THR A 128 -0.89 -3.87 15.21
C THR A 128 -0.51 -3.99 13.74
N VAL A 129 -0.08 -2.90 13.11
CA VAL A 129 0.35 -2.88 11.72
C VAL A 129 1.87 -2.75 11.63
N PHE A 130 2.45 -3.47 10.67
CA PHE A 130 3.88 -3.53 10.37
C PHE A 130 4.09 -3.10 8.93
N TYR A 131 4.91 -2.10 8.68
CA TYR A 131 5.21 -1.61 7.33
C TYR A 131 6.71 -1.51 7.10
N SER A 132 7.12 -1.48 5.83
CA SER A 132 8.51 -1.20 5.44
C SER A 132 8.55 0.11 4.64
N PRO A 133 9.51 1.02 4.91
CA PRO A 133 9.69 2.24 4.14
C PRO A 133 9.94 1.99 2.64
N HIS A 134 10.42 0.79 2.28
CA HIS A 134 10.68 0.41 0.90
C HIS A 134 9.43 -0.08 0.15
N GLN A 135 8.27 -0.11 0.79
CA GLN A 135 7.03 -0.51 0.13
C GLN A 135 6.58 0.54 -0.88
N GLN A 136 6.25 0.08 -2.09
CA GLN A 136 5.73 0.97 -3.12
C GLN A 136 4.33 1.45 -2.75
N LEU A 137 4.16 2.78 -2.76
CA LEU A 137 2.87 3.40 -2.52
C LEU A 137 1.94 3.13 -3.70
N ARG A 138 0.82 2.45 -3.45
CA ARG A 138 -0.21 2.16 -4.47
C ARG A 138 -1.18 3.33 -4.64
N LYS A 139 -2.08 3.24 -5.62
CA LYS A 139 -3.23 4.17 -5.75
C LYS A 139 -4.11 4.10 -4.51
N SER A 140 -4.76 5.21 -4.16
CA SER A 140 -5.80 5.25 -3.13
C SER A 140 -7.07 4.55 -3.61
N VAL A 141 -7.94 4.15 -2.68
CA VAL A 141 -9.26 3.58 -2.99
C VAL A 141 -10.11 4.59 -3.78
N SER A 142 -9.96 5.89 -3.51
CA SER A 142 -10.64 6.93 -4.30
C SER A 142 -10.16 6.98 -5.75
N GLU A 143 -8.84 6.91 -5.98
CA GLU A 143 -8.24 6.88 -7.32
C GLU A 143 -8.64 5.59 -8.04
N MET A 144 -8.64 4.44 -7.36
CA MET A 144 -9.12 3.18 -7.94
C MET A 144 -10.59 3.23 -8.35
N LEU A 145 -11.44 3.84 -7.53
CA LEU A 145 -12.85 4.00 -7.90
C LEU A 145 -13.00 4.90 -9.13
N GLN A 146 -12.18 5.95 -9.23
CA GLN A 146 -12.21 6.84 -10.40
C GLN A 146 -11.85 6.09 -11.69
N ASP A 147 -10.79 5.27 -11.66
CA ASP A 147 -10.42 4.41 -12.80
C ASP A 147 -11.59 3.50 -13.22
N VAL A 148 -12.32 2.92 -12.25
CA VAL A 148 -13.47 2.04 -12.53
C VAL A 148 -14.62 2.81 -13.15
N LEU A 149 -14.93 4.00 -12.65
CA LEU A 149 -16.01 4.84 -13.18
C LEU A 149 -15.71 5.33 -14.59
N GLU A 150 -14.45 5.65 -14.89
CA GLU A 150 -14.01 6.04 -16.24
C GLU A 150 -14.19 4.90 -17.25
N ILE A 151 -13.83 3.66 -16.86
CA ILE A 151 -14.08 2.47 -17.68
C ILE A 151 -15.58 2.21 -17.87
N GLU A 152 -16.38 2.33 -16.80
CA GLU A 152 -17.85 2.18 -16.88
C GLU A 152 -18.46 3.23 -17.81
N TYR A 153 -17.95 4.47 -17.78
CA TYR A 153 -18.40 5.57 -18.63
C TYR A 153 -18.07 5.35 -20.11
N GLU A 154 -16.82 5.00 -20.46
CA GLU A 154 -16.45 4.77 -21.86
C GLU A 154 -17.22 3.57 -22.45
N ARG A 155 -17.45 2.50 -21.68
CA ARG A 155 -18.31 1.39 -22.11
C ARG A 155 -19.76 1.81 -22.35
N ALA A 156 -20.31 2.64 -21.47
CA ALA A 156 -21.66 3.15 -21.64
C ALA A 156 -21.76 4.03 -22.90
N LYS A 157 -20.76 4.88 -23.15
CA LYS A 157 -20.68 5.75 -24.32
C LYS A 157 -20.59 4.95 -25.62
N GLU A 158 -19.77 3.91 -25.68
CA GLU A 158 -19.72 2.98 -26.82
C GLU A 158 -21.09 2.35 -27.08
N TYR A 159 -21.74 1.84 -26.02
CA TYR A 159 -23.07 1.27 -26.12
C TYR A 159 -24.10 2.25 -26.70
N TYR A 160 -24.11 3.51 -26.24
CA TYR A 160 -25.05 4.52 -26.76
C TYR A 160 -24.77 4.95 -28.20
N LEU A 161 -23.53 4.88 -28.68
CA LEU A 161 -23.19 5.15 -30.08
C LEU A 161 -23.66 4.03 -31.02
N GLU A 162 -23.79 2.81 -30.51
CA GLU A 162 -24.30 1.66 -31.26
C GLU A 162 -25.84 1.54 -31.21
N MET A 163 -26.53 2.30 -30.35
CA MET A 163 -27.98 2.24 -30.25
C MET A 163 -28.67 2.85 -31.49
N PRO A 164 -29.67 2.16 -32.08
CA PRO A 164 -30.46 2.73 -33.16
C PRO A 164 -31.17 4.01 -32.71
N PRO A 165 -31.24 5.06 -33.56
CA PRO A 165 -31.87 6.34 -33.22
C PRO A 165 -33.36 6.22 -32.86
N GLU A 166 -34.03 5.14 -33.26
CA GLU A 166 -35.42 4.83 -32.90
C GLU A 166 -35.59 4.57 -31.40
N VAL A 167 -34.54 4.11 -30.70
CA VAL A 167 -34.59 3.79 -29.27
C VAL A 167 -34.36 5.02 -28.38
N ILE A 168 -33.77 6.08 -28.92
CA ILE A 168 -33.36 7.28 -28.16
C ILE A 168 -34.54 8.27 -27.97
N ASN A 169 -35.59 8.19 -28.80
CA ASN A 169 -36.66 9.19 -28.88
C ASN A 169 -38.01 8.79 -28.21
N HIS A 170 -38.02 7.76 -27.36
CA HIS A 170 -39.19 7.31 -26.61
C HIS A 170 -39.06 7.62 -25.11
#